data_AF-A0A1E1LXI0-F1
#
_entry.id   AF-A0A1E1LXI0-F1
#
_cell.length_a   1.000
_cell.length_b   1.000
_cell.length_c   1.000
_cell.angle_alpha   90.00
_cell.angle_beta   90.00
_cell.angle_gamma   90.00
#
_symmetry.space_group_name_H-M   'P 1'
#
loop_
_entity.id
_entity.type
_entity.pdbx_description
1 polymer ?
#
loop_
_entity_poly.entity_id
_entity_poly.type
_entity_poly.pdbx_seq_one_letter_code
_entity_poly.pdbx_strand_id
1 'polypeptide(L)' 'MAPKRQQIARADPRRPAPKGYFSEAYNAITSPENASVVRSVAAFGVAVAFFSSSWAEYILPE' A
#
# COMPACT_ATOMS: atom_id res chain seq x y z
N MET A 1 -34.56 -17.52 -41.58
CA MET A 1 -33.79 -16.51 -40.80
C MET A 1 -32.76 -17.26 -39.97
N ALA A 2 -31.48 -16.89 -40.01
CA ALA A 2 -30.42 -17.56 -39.24
C ALA A 2 -30.20 -16.83 -37.89
N PRO A 3 -30.12 -17.54 -36.76
CA PRO A 3 -29.99 -16.91 -35.46
C PRO A 3 -28.62 -16.25 -35.34
N LYS A 4 -28.61 -14.96 -35.01
CA LYS A 4 -27.41 -14.15 -34.82
C LYS A 4 -26.67 -14.67 -33.59
N ARG A 5 -25.61 -15.47 -33.80
CA ARG A 5 -24.68 -15.90 -32.76
C ARG A 5 -24.00 -14.66 -32.17
N GLN A 6 -24.41 -14.27 -30.97
CA GLN A 6 -23.70 -13.29 -30.16
C GLN A 6 -22.38 -13.93 -29.74
N GLN A 7 -21.33 -13.62 -30.49
CA GLN A 7 -19.97 -13.98 -30.14
C GLN A 7 -19.61 -13.15 -28.91
N ILE A 8 -19.75 -13.74 -27.73
CA ILE A 8 -19.30 -13.16 -26.47
C ILE A 8 -17.83 -12.80 -26.67
N ALA A 9 -17.53 -11.51 -26.70
CA ALA A 9 -16.17 -11.03 -26.86
C ALA A 9 -15.34 -11.66 -25.74
N ARG A 10 -14.46 -12.59 -26.11
CA ARG A 10 -13.50 -13.22 -25.21
C ARG A 10 -12.80 -12.08 -24.48
N ALA A 11 -12.97 -12.01 -23.17
CA ALA A 11 -12.37 -10.98 -22.33
C ALA A 11 -10.90 -10.82 -22.73
N ASP A 12 -10.53 -9.61 -23.16
CA ASP A 12 -9.20 -9.30 -23.64
C ASP A 12 -8.18 -9.61 -22.53
N PRO A 13 -7.24 -10.56 -22.71
CA PRO A 13 -6.23 -10.88 -21.70
C PRO A 13 -5.29 -9.68 -21.42
N ARG A 14 -5.36 -8.61 -22.21
CA ARG A 14 -4.62 -7.36 -22.00
C ARG A 14 -5.33 -6.35 -21.11
N ARG A 15 -6.56 -6.61 -20.67
CA ARG A 15 -7.21 -5.71 -19.71
C ARG A 15 -6.64 -6.00 -18.32
N PRO A 16 -5.84 -5.09 -17.73
CA PRO A 16 -5.39 -5.31 -16.36
C PRO A 16 -6.63 -5.49 -15.50
N ALA A 17 -6.71 -6.62 -14.79
CA ALA A 17 -7.77 -6.86 -13.83
C ALA A 17 -7.84 -5.64 -12.91
N PRO A 18 -9.05 -5.14 -12.55
CA PRO A 18 -9.18 -4.01 -11.64
C PRO A 18 -8.40 -4.37 -10.37
N LYS A 19 -7.26 -3.71 -10.17
CA LYS A 19 -6.41 -3.91 -8.99
C LYS A 19 -7.29 -3.59 -7.80
N GLY A 20 -7.64 -4.60 -7.01
CA GLY A 20 -8.47 -4.38 -5.82
C GLY A 20 -7.81 -3.35 -4.90
N TYR A 21 -8.61 -2.60 -4.14
CA TYR A 21 -8.14 -1.55 -3.24
C TYR A 21 -6.95 -1.96 -2.36
N PHE A 22 -6.86 -3.23 -1.95
CA PHE A 22 -5.70 -3.78 -1.25
C PHE A 22 -4.42 -3.76 -2.10
N SER A 23 -4.49 -4.19 -3.36
CA SER A 23 -3.34 -4.16 -4.30
C SER A 23 -2.93 -2.72 -4.63
N GLU A 24 -3.88 -1.79 -4.65
CA GLU A 24 -3.60 -0.37 -4.84
C GLU A 24 -2.91 0.23 -3.61
N ALA A 25 -3.38 -0.08 -2.40
CA ALA A 25 -2.72 0.34 -1.16
C ALA A 25 -1.31 -0.26 -1.02
N TYR A 26 -1.12 -1.55 -1.33
CA TYR A 26 0.21 -2.17 -1.34
C TYR A 26 1.13 -1.54 -2.38
N ASN A 27 0.63 -1.27 -3.59
CA ASN A 27 1.39 -0.53 -4.60
C ASN A 27 1.68 0.89 -4.13
N ALA A 28 0.77 1.56 -3.44
CA ALA A 28 1.00 2.91 -2.92
C ALA A 28 2.07 2.93 -1.82
N ILE A 29 2.18 1.89 -0.99
CA ILE A 29 3.21 1.80 0.05
C ILE A 29 4.56 1.35 -0.53
N THR A 30 4.53 0.49 -1.56
CA THR A 30 5.74 -0.08 -2.19
C THR A 30 6.23 0.75 -3.40
N SER A 31 5.44 1.72 -3.88
CA SER A 31 5.86 2.52 -5.03
C SER A 31 7.02 3.44 -4.64
N PRO A 32 8.03 3.57 -5.52
CA PRO A 32 9.17 4.45 -5.26
C PRO A 32 8.76 5.93 -5.18
N GLU A 33 7.65 6.34 -5.79
CA GLU A 33 7.09 7.69 -5.67
C GLU A 33 6.71 8.05 -4.23
N ASN A 34 6.19 7.08 -3.47
CA ASN A 34 5.72 7.33 -2.10
C ASN A 34 6.76 6.93 -1.05
N ALA A 35 7.91 6.39 -1.47
CA ALA A 35 8.95 5.92 -0.56
C ALA A 35 9.44 7.00 0.40
N SER A 36 9.50 8.27 -0.03
CA SER A 36 9.86 9.40 0.84
C SER A 36 8.83 9.60 1.98
N VAL A 37 7.54 9.53 1.65
CA VAL A 37 6.44 9.67 2.61
C VAL A 37 6.38 8.46 3.55
N VAL A 38 6.52 7.25 3.02
CA VAL A 38 6.57 6.02 3.83
C VAL A 38 7.76 6.07 4.79
N ARG A 39 8.93 6.51 4.32
CA ARG A 39 10.13 6.65 5.14
C ARG A 39 9.98 7.71 6.23
N SER A 40 9.34 8.85 5.94
CA SER A 40 9.11 9.89 6.95
C SER A 40 8.10 9.45 8.02
N VAL A 41 7.01 8.79 7.63
CA VAL A 41 6.03 8.21 8.56
C VAL A 41 6.68 7.11 9.42
N ALA A 42 7.50 6.24 8.82
CA ALA A 42 8.24 5.22 9.55
C ALA A 42 9.24 5.84 10.55
N ALA A 43 10.04 6.83 10.12
CA ALA A 43 10.99 7.51 11.00
C ALA A 43 10.30 8.22 12.17
N PHE A 44 9.18 8.90 11.90
CA PHE A 44 8.35 9.53 12.93
C PHE A 44 7.79 8.49 13.91
N GLY A 45 7.25 7.38 13.41
CA GLY A 45 6.73 6.29 14.24
C GLY A 45 7.81 5.68 15.14
N VAL A 46 9.01 5.45 14.60
CA VAL A 46 10.16 4.97 15.38
C VAL A 46 10.55 5.97 16.48
N ALA A 47 10.60 7.27 16.16
CA ALA A 47 10.95 8.31 17.12
C ALA A 47 9.90 8.44 18.24
N VAL A 48 8.60 8.43 17.89
CA VAL A 48 7.51 8.46 18.86
C VAL A 48 7.53 7.22 19.74
N ALA A 49 7.67 6.03 19.14
CA ALA A 49 7.75 4.78 19.88
C ALA A 49 8.95 4.74 20.83
N PHE A 50 10.10 5.26 20.41
CA PHE A 50 11.28 5.39 21.26
C PHE A 50 11.03 6.35 22.43
N PHE A 51 10.47 7.53 22.16
CA PHE A 51 10.17 8.54 23.18
C PHE A 51 9.07 8.11 24.15
N SER A 52 8.06 7.40 23.65
CA SER A 52 6.96 6.87 24.48
C SER A 52 7.31 5.58 25.20
N SER A 53 8.39 4.91 24.81
CA SER A 53 8.87 3.72 25.50
C SER A 53 9.58 4.12 26.78
N SER A 54 9.61 3.22 27.77
CA SER A 54 10.26 3.41 29.08
C SER A 54 11.78 3.65 29.01
N TRP A 55 12.34 3.83 27.81
CA TRP A 55 13.71 4.33 27.58
C TRP A 55 13.88 5.78 28.06
N ALA A 56 12.79 6.56 28.19
CA ALA A 56 12.83 7.86 28.84
C ALA A 56 13.21 7.76 30.33
N GLU A 57 12.79 6.68 31.02
CA GLU A 57 13.21 6.39 32.41
C GLU A 57 14.69 6.03 32.51
N TYR A 58 15.33 5.61 31.41
CA TYR A 58 16.77 5.32 31.38
C TYR A 58 17.63 6.60 31.27
N ILE A 59 17.05 7.73 30.88
CA ILE A 59 17.74 9.03 30.72
C ILE A 59 17.53 9.96 31.92
N LEU A 60 16.44 9.79 32.69
CA LEU A 60 16.30 10.41 34.01
C LEU A 60 16.57 9.36 35.10
N PRO A 61 17.79 9.30 35.65
CA PRO A 61 17.98 8.64 36.94
C PRO A 61 17.24 9.48 37.99
N GLU A 62 16.31 8.85 38.72
CA GLU A 62 16.06 9.26 40.10
C GLU A 62 17.36 9.12 40.92
#